data_AF-A0A2Z3H0I6-F1
#
_entry.id   AF-A0A2Z3H0I6-F1
#
_cell.length_a   1.000
_cell.length_b   1.000
_cell.length_c   1.000
_cell.angle_alpha   90.00
_cell.angle_beta   90.00
_cell.angle_gamma   90.00
#
_symmetry.space_group_name_H-M   'P 1'
#
loop_
_entity.id
_entity.type
_entity.pdbx_description
1 polymer ?
#
loop_
_entity_poly.entity_id
_entity_poly.type
_entity_poly.pdbx_seq_one_letter_code
_entity_poly.pdbx_strand_id
1 'polypeptide(L)'
;MSLPLSRPRARGFTLIELLVVIAIIAILIGLLLPAVQKVREAASRMKCQNNLKQLGLALHTYHDAAGSLPPGAEFDVYPKPNPAGNTATIKGTSWLVYILPQVEQGNLYNRYNFAEAYNSTANGLLAANVVPTYFCPSGPDPKRHLDPNGNLTTAVTTHYYGVMGPGYPSNLNPANFVYNGTTVSFPFGQGGSNGAYSTVGMLCHFQNTSGSVTTNRTVKLTSVTDGTSNTLMVGEISVNMPGNLTYHQYRSWTRGNNGGSGSCKNVTNAINSTVYNGSNNFNDISFGSQHTGGANFAMGDGSVRFINQNTDLNLLKALATISSGEVASLN
;
A
#
# COMPACT_ATOMS: atom_id res chain seq x y z
N MET A 1 -39.96 0.93 74.35
CA MET A 1 -40.12 -0.51 74.04
C MET A 1 -39.85 -0.66 72.55
N SER A 2 -38.61 -0.98 72.18
CA SER A 2 -38.12 -1.00 70.79
C SER A 2 -37.70 -2.44 70.46
N LEU A 3 -38.45 -3.09 69.56
CA LEU A 3 -38.19 -4.46 69.12
C LEU A 3 -36.92 -4.51 68.25
N PRO A 4 -36.00 -5.48 68.48
CA PRO A 4 -34.82 -5.64 67.64
C PRO A 4 -35.22 -6.20 66.27
N LEU A 5 -34.85 -5.48 65.20
CA LEU A 5 -34.98 -5.97 63.83
C LEU A 5 -34.01 -7.15 63.60
N SER A 6 -34.58 -8.33 63.41
CA SER A 6 -33.83 -9.54 63.08
C SER A 6 -33.14 -9.37 61.72
N ARG A 7 -31.81 -9.20 61.72
CA ARG A 7 -31.01 -9.15 60.49
C ARG A 7 -31.20 -10.48 59.74
N PRO A 8 -31.64 -10.47 58.47
CA PRO A 8 -31.74 -11.68 57.69
C PRO A 8 -30.35 -12.33 57.58
N ARG A 9 -30.26 -13.63 57.92
CA ARG A 9 -29.03 -14.41 57.73
C ARG A 9 -28.68 -14.40 56.24
N ALA A 10 -27.57 -13.76 55.90
CA ALA A 10 -26.99 -13.91 54.57
C ALA A 10 -26.64 -15.39 54.38
N ARG A 11 -27.27 -16.05 53.40
CA ARG A 11 -26.91 -17.39 52.99
C ARG A 11 -25.54 -17.32 52.33
N GLY A 12 -24.54 -18.00 52.89
CA GLY A 12 -23.22 -18.12 52.29
C GLY A 12 -23.28 -18.99 51.03
N PHE A 13 -22.53 -18.60 50.01
CA PHE A 13 -22.39 -19.38 48.77
C PHE A 13 -21.67 -20.70 49.07
N THR A 14 -22.17 -21.81 48.53
CA THR A 14 -21.48 -23.10 48.63
C THR A 14 -20.32 -23.17 47.63
N LEU A 15 -19.28 -23.92 47.97
CA LEU A 15 -18.11 -24.11 47.10
C LEU A 15 -18.50 -24.66 45.72
N ILE A 16 -19.52 -25.52 45.66
CA ILE A 16 -20.01 -26.09 44.41
C ILE A 16 -20.72 -25.04 43.54
N GLU A 17 -21.53 -24.15 44.11
CA GLU A 17 -22.18 -23.07 43.36
C GLU A 17 -21.15 -22.12 42.74
N LEU A 18 -20.09 -21.79 43.49
CA LEU A 18 -19.00 -20.96 42.97
C LEU A 18 -18.28 -21.66 41.81
N LEU A 19 -17.99 -22.97 41.95
CA LEU A 19 -17.28 -23.75 40.95
C LEU A 19 -18.09 -23.88 39.64
N VAL A 20 -19.40 -24.07 39.73
CA VAL A 20 -20.29 -24.12 38.56
C VAL A 20 -20.30 -22.77 37.83
N VAL A 21 -20.37 -21.65 38.56
CA VAL A 21 -20.38 -20.31 37.94
C VAL A 21 -19.08 -20.04 37.19
N ILE A 22 -17.92 -20.33 37.80
CA ILE A 22 -16.65 -20.14 37.10
C ILE A 22 -16.50 -21.08 35.89
N ALA A 23 -17.03 -22.31 35.97
CA ALA A 23 -17.01 -23.26 34.85
C ALA A 23 -17.85 -22.75 33.66
N ILE A 24 -19.05 -22.22 33.94
CA ILE A 24 -19.91 -21.63 32.90
C ILE A 24 -19.22 -20.41 32.28
N ILE A 25 -18.67 -19.50 33.09
CA ILE A 25 -17.96 -18.31 32.59
C ILE A 25 -16.76 -18.72 31.73
N ALA A 26 -15.97 -19.71 32.17
CA ALA A 26 -14.83 -20.22 31.41
C ALA A 26 -15.25 -20.80 30.05
N ILE A 27 -16.34 -21.58 30.00
CA ILE A 27 -16.90 -22.10 28.75
C ILE A 27 -17.39 -20.97 27.85
N LEU A 28 -18.14 -20.01 28.39
CA LEU A 28 -18.64 -18.86 27.63
C LEU A 28 -17.49 -18.04 27.04
N ILE A 29 -16.47 -17.70 27.84
CA ILE A 29 -15.28 -16.96 27.36
C ILE A 29 -14.52 -17.79 26.32
N GLY A 30 -14.36 -19.10 26.56
CA GLY A 30 -13.69 -20.00 25.63
C GLY A 30 -14.35 -20.07 24.26
N LEU A 31 -15.68 -19.98 24.20
CA LEU A 31 -16.45 -19.97 22.96
C LEU A 31 -16.51 -18.57 22.32
N LEU A 32 -16.52 -17.50 23.12
CA LEU A 32 -16.66 -16.12 22.65
C LEU A 32 -15.34 -15.53 22.12
N LEU A 33 -14.20 -15.86 22.71
CA LEU A 33 -12.91 -15.26 22.33
C LEU A 33 -12.56 -15.50 20.84
N PRO A 34 -12.65 -16.74 20.29
CA PRO A 34 -12.40 -16.97 18.87
C PRO A 34 -13.40 -16.26 17.96
N ALA A 35 -14.66 -16.16 18.38
CA ALA A 35 -15.71 -15.49 17.62
C ALA A 35 -15.47 -13.97 17.54
N VAL A 36 -15.13 -13.33 18.66
CA VAL A 36 -14.81 -11.89 18.70
C VAL A 36 -13.61 -11.57 17.82
N GLN A 37 -12.58 -12.43 17.80
CA GLN A 37 -11.42 -12.24 16.94
C GLN A 37 -11.78 -12.31 15.46
N LYS A 38 -12.60 -13.30 15.04
CA LYS A 38 -13.10 -13.42 13.67
C LYS A 38 -13.91 -12.18 13.24
N VAL A 39 -14.78 -11.70 14.12
CA VAL A 39 -15.59 -10.49 13.85
C VAL A 39 -14.70 -9.25 13.72
N ARG A 40 -13.70 -9.09 14.61
CA ARG A 40 -12.75 -7.98 14.53
C ARG A 40 -11.98 -7.99 13.22
N GLU A 41 -11.48 -9.14 12.80
CA GLU A 41 -10.73 -9.24 11.55
C GLU A 41 -11.62 -8.99 10.32
N ALA A 42 -12.86 -9.49 10.32
CA ALA A 42 -13.81 -9.16 9.27
C ALA A 42 -14.09 -7.65 9.18
N ALA A 43 -14.22 -6.97 10.32
CA ALA A 43 -14.38 -5.52 10.38
C ALA A 43 -13.13 -4.78 9.88
N SER A 44 -11.94 -5.21 10.29
CA SER A 44 -10.68 -4.66 9.79
C SER A 44 -10.56 -4.81 8.28
N ARG A 45 -10.89 -5.98 7.73
CA ARG A 45 -10.89 -6.23 6.28
C ARG A 45 -11.88 -5.35 5.53
N MET A 46 -13.10 -5.19 6.03
CA MET A 46 -14.07 -4.25 5.45
C MET A 46 -13.52 -2.82 5.45
N LYS A 47 -12.83 -2.41 6.52
CA LYS A 47 -12.19 -1.10 6.58
C LYS A 47 -11.05 -0.98 5.56
N CYS A 48 -10.23 -2.00 5.36
CA CYS A 48 -9.15 -1.99 4.36
C CYS A 48 -9.71 -1.90 2.93
N GLN A 49 -10.82 -2.59 2.65
CA GLN A 49 -11.55 -2.46 1.37
C GLN A 49 -12.13 -1.06 1.16
N ASN A 50 -12.74 -0.48 2.20
CA ASN A 50 -13.27 0.89 2.14
C ASN A 50 -12.16 1.92 1.92
N ASN A 51 -11.01 1.77 2.55
CA ASN A 51 -9.85 2.64 2.31
C ASN A 51 -9.40 2.57 0.85
N LEU A 52 -9.26 1.38 0.28
CA LEU A 52 -8.94 1.22 -1.15
C LEU A 52 -10.01 1.83 -2.06
N LYS A 53 -11.29 1.72 -1.70
CA LYS A 53 -12.38 2.34 -2.45
C LYS A 53 -12.27 3.87 -2.42
N GLN A 54 -11.94 4.44 -1.28
CA GLN A 54 -11.68 5.88 -1.13
C GLN A 54 -10.47 6.32 -1.96
N LEU A 55 -9.38 5.55 -1.95
CA LEU A 55 -8.18 5.83 -2.76
C LEU A 55 -8.47 5.75 -4.27
N GLY A 56 -9.21 4.73 -4.71
CA GLY A 56 -9.66 4.62 -6.10
C GLY A 56 -10.52 5.82 -6.51
N LEU A 57 -11.51 6.20 -5.70
CA LEU A 57 -12.35 7.38 -5.95
C LEU A 57 -11.52 8.68 -5.99
N ALA A 58 -10.55 8.81 -5.09
CA ALA A 58 -9.67 9.96 -5.02
C ALA A 58 -8.79 10.08 -6.28
N LEU A 59 -8.30 8.96 -6.79
CA LEU A 59 -7.53 8.90 -8.05
C LEU A 59 -8.39 9.26 -9.27
N HIS A 60 -9.63 8.79 -9.33
CA HIS A 60 -10.60 9.19 -10.37
C HIS A 60 -10.91 10.69 -10.30
N THR A 61 -11.20 11.22 -9.11
CA THR A 61 -11.48 12.65 -8.92
C THR A 61 -10.26 13.52 -9.28
N TYR A 62 -9.05 13.06 -8.95
CA TYR A 62 -7.82 13.72 -9.40
C TYR A 62 -7.70 13.67 -10.93
N HIS A 63 -7.93 12.51 -11.54
CA HIS A 63 -7.87 12.34 -12.99
C HIS A 63 -8.85 13.27 -13.71
N ASP A 64 -10.08 13.40 -13.21
CA ASP A 64 -11.10 14.28 -13.80
C ASP A 64 -10.65 15.75 -13.79
N ALA A 65 -9.95 16.18 -12.74
CA ALA A 65 -9.43 17.54 -12.63
C ALA A 65 -8.12 17.76 -13.41
N ALA A 66 -7.22 16.78 -13.46
CA ALA A 66 -5.87 16.91 -14.02
C ALA A 66 -5.74 16.38 -15.46
N GLY A 67 -6.72 15.62 -15.95
CA GLY A 67 -6.71 14.97 -17.27
C GLY A 67 -5.82 13.71 -17.37
N SER A 68 -5.24 13.27 -16.25
CA SER A 68 -4.46 12.05 -16.10
C SER A 68 -4.34 11.64 -14.64
N LEU A 69 -4.01 10.37 -14.38
CA LEU A 69 -3.60 9.91 -13.05
C LEU A 69 -2.33 10.66 -12.59
N PRO A 70 -2.13 10.81 -11.27
CA PRO A 70 -0.90 11.39 -10.77
C PRO A 70 0.29 10.48 -11.10
N PRO A 71 1.50 11.04 -11.14
CA PRO A 71 2.71 10.23 -11.17
C PRO A 71 2.75 9.32 -9.93
N GLY A 72 3.04 8.03 -10.13
CA GLY A 72 3.08 7.06 -9.05
C GLY A 72 4.18 7.38 -8.02
N ALA A 73 5.43 7.39 -8.50
CA ALA A 73 6.61 7.66 -7.68
C ALA A 73 7.60 8.53 -8.47
N GLU A 74 7.72 9.82 -8.10
CA GLU A 74 8.59 10.74 -8.83
C GLU A 74 10.02 10.73 -8.30
N PHE A 75 11.01 10.70 -9.21
CA PHE A 75 12.42 10.91 -8.88
C PHE A 75 12.84 12.37 -8.91
N ASP A 76 12.47 13.09 -9.98
CA ASP A 76 12.88 14.47 -10.25
C ASP A 76 11.66 15.41 -10.21
N VAL A 77 11.59 16.34 -9.26
CA VAL A 77 10.57 17.41 -9.28
C VAL A 77 11.07 18.60 -10.09
N TYR A 78 10.93 18.54 -11.41
CA TYR A 78 11.28 19.62 -12.36
C TYR A 78 12.77 20.07 -12.29
N PRO A 79 13.41 20.42 -13.42
CA PRO A 79 14.63 21.23 -13.36
C PRO A 79 14.26 22.63 -12.86
N LYS A 80 14.47 22.92 -11.56
CA LYS A 80 14.54 24.30 -11.09
C LYS A 80 15.95 24.85 -11.32
N PRO A 81 16.10 26.06 -11.86
CA PRO A 81 17.38 26.77 -11.84
C PRO A 81 17.85 26.93 -10.38
N ASN A 82 18.99 26.35 -10.02
CA ASN A 82 19.65 26.65 -8.76
C ASN A 82 20.50 27.92 -8.94
N PRO A 83 20.24 29.02 -8.21
CA PRO A 83 21.06 30.24 -8.27
C PRO A 83 22.53 30.01 -7.86
N ALA A 84 22.87 28.88 -7.23
CA ALA A 84 24.22 28.49 -6.84
C ALA A 84 24.92 27.54 -7.83
N GLY A 85 24.43 27.38 -9.06
CA GLY A 85 25.17 26.74 -10.16
C GLY A 85 25.15 25.20 -10.19
N ASN A 86 24.60 24.51 -9.17
CA ASN A 86 24.40 23.06 -9.21
C ASN A 86 22.91 22.72 -9.22
N THR A 87 22.34 22.32 -10.37
CA THR A 87 20.99 21.72 -10.45
C THR A 87 20.94 20.45 -9.59
N ALA A 88 20.55 20.56 -8.32
CA ALA A 88 20.35 19.41 -7.47
C ALA A 88 19.01 18.76 -7.84
N THR A 89 19.03 17.50 -8.26
CA THR A 89 17.83 16.66 -8.40
C THR A 89 17.02 16.71 -7.10
N ILE A 90 15.83 17.31 -7.16
CA ILE A 90 14.86 17.30 -6.08
C ILE A 90 14.22 15.92 -6.06
N LYS A 91 14.46 15.14 -5.00
CA LYS A 91 13.86 13.81 -4.82
C LYS A 91 12.34 13.94 -4.72
N GLY A 92 11.64 13.28 -5.63
CA GLY A 92 10.22 13.53 -5.86
C GLY A 92 9.21 12.89 -4.92
N THR A 93 7.96 13.15 -5.25
CA THR A 93 6.79 13.02 -4.39
C THR A 93 5.96 11.77 -4.75
N SER A 94 5.29 11.22 -3.75
CA SER A 94 4.36 10.09 -3.90
C SER A 94 3.01 10.54 -4.48
N TRP A 95 2.35 9.69 -5.27
CA TRP A 95 0.95 9.86 -5.69
C TRP A 95 -0.01 10.17 -4.54
N LEU A 96 0.29 9.65 -3.33
CA LEU A 96 -0.50 9.87 -2.12
C LEU A 96 -0.53 11.34 -1.69
N VAL A 97 0.49 12.14 -2.02
CA VAL A 97 0.48 13.57 -1.71
C VAL A 97 -0.47 14.30 -2.66
N TYR A 98 -0.48 13.92 -3.94
CA TYR A 98 -1.30 14.54 -4.98
C TYR A 98 -2.81 14.39 -4.72
N ILE A 99 -3.21 13.29 -4.09
CA ILE A 99 -4.62 13.01 -3.79
C ILE A 99 -5.09 13.46 -2.40
N LEU A 100 -4.23 14.13 -1.61
CA LEU A 100 -4.60 14.60 -0.27
C LEU A 100 -5.90 15.41 -0.23
N PRO A 101 -6.17 16.35 -1.17
CA PRO A 101 -7.44 17.08 -1.19
C PRO A 101 -8.66 16.15 -1.29
N GLN A 102 -8.54 15.09 -2.09
CA GLN A 102 -9.62 14.13 -2.37
C GLN A 102 -9.84 13.14 -1.22
N VAL A 103 -8.89 13.01 -0.28
CA VAL A 103 -9.03 12.20 0.95
C VAL A 103 -9.21 13.07 2.20
N GLU A 104 -9.77 14.27 2.04
CA GLU A 104 -10.08 15.22 3.13
C GLU A 104 -8.84 15.71 3.91
N GLN A 105 -7.66 15.69 3.29
CA GLN A 105 -6.40 16.16 3.85
C GLN A 105 -5.89 17.45 3.19
N GLY A 106 -6.81 18.35 2.78
CA GLY A 106 -6.46 19.61 2.10
C GLY A 106 -5.50 20.51 2.89
N ASN A 107 -5.56 20.50 4.23
CA ASN A 107 -4.61 21.25 5.06
C ASN A 107 -3.17 20.74 4.94
N LEU A 108 -2.97 19.41 4.83
CA LEU A 108 -1.65 18.84 4.60
C LEU A 108 -1.15 19.18 3.19
N TYR A 109 -2.03 19.13 2.20
CA TYR A 109 -1.71 19.49 0.82
C TYR A 109 -1.21 20.93 0.70
N ASN A 110 -1.95 21.89 1.27
CA ASN A 110 -1.62 23.31 1.21
C ASN A 110 -0.29 23.67 1.91
N ARG A 111 0.14 22.84 2.86
CA ARG A 111 1.42 23.01 3.57
C ARG A 111 2.57 22.31 2.88
N TYR A 112 2.31 21.33 2.02
CA TYR A 112 3.34 20.57 1.32
C TYR A 112 4.02 21.44 0.28
N ASN A 113 5.34 21.54 0.36
CA ASN A 113 6.12 22.35 -0.57
C ASN A 113 6.62 21.49 -1.73
N PHE A 114 5.91 21.54 -2.86
CA PHE A 114 6.31 20.88 -4.10
C PHE A 114 7.58 21.46 -4.75
N ALA A 115 8.12 22.57 -4.23
CA ALA A 115 9.43 23.09 -4.64
C ALA A 115 10.61 22.39 -3.96
N GLU A 116 10.35 21.53 -2.97
CA GLU A 116 11.36 20.93 -2.10
C GLU A 116 11.28 19.41 -2.17
N ALA A 117 12.38 18.73 -1.81
CA ALA A 117 12.40 17.28 -1.79
C ALA A 117 11.38 16.73 -0.77
N TYR A 118 10.88 15.52 -1.02
CA TYR A 118 9.94 14.87 -0.09
C TYR A 118 10.50 14.73 1.34
N ASN A 119 11.83 14.66 1.47
CA ASN A 119 12.58 14.53 2.71
C ASN A 119 13.31 15.83 3.13
N SER A 120 12.89 16.99 2.60
CA SER A 120 13.30 18.29 3.14
C SER A 120 12.82 18.45 4.58
N THR A 121 13.43 19.35 5.35
CA THR A 121 12.99 19.62 6.73
C THR A 121 11.51 20.01 6.78
N ALA A 122 11.04 20.81 5.82
CA ALA A 122 9.64 21.24 5.76
C ALA A 122 8.68 20.08 5.46
N ASN A 123 8.96 19.30 4.41
CA ASN A 123 8.07 18.20 3.99
C ASN A 123 8.18 16.98 4.94
N GLY A 124 9.34 16.75 5.53
CA GLY A 124 9.57 15.68 6.50
C GLY A 124 8.75 15.83 7.77
N LEU A 125 8.55 17.06 8.25
CA LEU A 125 7.65 17.33 9.39
C LEU A 125 6.19 17.03 9.07
N LEU A 126 5.76 17.25 7.83
CA LEU A 126 4.40 16.91 7.39
C LEU A 126 4.20 15.40 7.32
N ALA A 127 5.23 14.65 6.93
CA ALA A 127 5.20 13.20 6.84
C ALA A 127 4.92 12.49 8.18
N ALA A 128 5.08 13.17 9.33
CA ALA A 128 4.73 12.63 10.64
C ALA A 128 3.21 12.57 10.90
N ASN A 129 2.39 13.21 10.07
CA ASN A 129 0.93 13.18 10.21
C ASN A 129 0.36 11.86 9.69
N VAL A 130 -0.44 11.19 10.50
CA VAL A 130 -1.16 9.97 10.13
C VAL A 130 -2.37 10.35 9.29
N VAL A 131 -2.41 9.88 8.04
CA VAL A 131 -3.58 9.93 7.17
C VAL A 131 -4.32 8.58 7.29
N PRO A 132 -5.47 8.49 8.00
CA PRO A 132 -6.08 7.19 8.32
C PRO A 132 -6.41 6.32 7.12
N THR A 133 -6.77 6.92 5.98
CA THR A 133 -7.09 6.21 4.73
C THR A 133 -5.87 5.50 4.12
N TYR A 134 -4.65 5.82 4.53
CA TYR A 134 -3.42 5.23 4.00
C TYR A 134 -2.99 3.95 4.75
N PHE A 135 -3.75 3.51 5.75
CA PHE A 135 -3.39 2.38 6.59
C PHE A 135 -4.50 1.33 6.65
N CYS A 136 -4.12 0.07 6.44
CA CYS A 136 -4.98 -1.05 6.81
C CYS A 136 -4.89 -1.33 8.33
N PRO A 137 -6.02 -1.36 9.08
CA PRO A 137 -6.04 -1.74 10.50
C PRO A 137 -5.59 -3.17 10.83
N SER A 138 -5.56 -4.09 9.86
CA SER A 138 -4.97 -5.42 10.05
C SER A 138 -3.44 -5.41 9.90
N GLY A 139 -2.86 -4.30 9.44
CA GLY A 139 -1.42 -4.14 9.32
C GLY A 139 -0.75 -3.67 10.62
N PRO A 140 0.60 -3.61 10.64
CA PRO A 140 1.32 -3.02 11.76
C PRO A 140 0.99 -1.54 11.97
N ASP A 141 1.17 -1.00 13.17
CA ASP A 141 0.89 0.42 13.42
C ASP A 141 1.70 1.35 12.48
N PRO A 142 1.09 2.43 11.93
CA PRO A 142 1.75 3.44 11.08
C PRO A 142 3.10 3.95 11.56
N LYS A 143 3.26 4.07 12.89
CA LYS A 143 4.42 4.63 13.57
C LYS A 143 5.41 3.56 14.01
N ARG A 144 5.05 2.28 13.91
CA ARG A 144 5.95 1.16 14.20
C ARG A 144 7.11 1.11 13.22
N HIS A 145 6.83 1.50 11.98
CA HIS A 145 7.80 1.53 10.89
C HIS A 145 7.87 2.96 10.36
N LEU A 146 9.03 3.60 10.53
CA LEU A 146 9.29 4.97 10.10
C LEU A 146 10.28 4.94 8.94
N ASP A 147 10.21 5.87 7.99
CA ASP A 147 11.09 5.81 6.82
C ASP A 147 12.58 5.75 7.22
N PRO A 148 13.37 4.77 6.74
CA PRO A 148 14.75 4.58 7.19
C PRO A 148 15.71 5.66 6.68
N ASN A 149 15.25 6.59 5.85
CA ASN A 149 16.04 7.74 5.44
C ASN A 149 16.25 8.70 6.62
N GLY A 150 17.50 8.99 6.98
CA GLY A 150 17.86 9.68 8.23
C GLY A 150 17.22 11.05 8.48
N ASN A 151 16.69 11.73 7.46
CA ASN A 151 15.96 12.99 7.62
C ASN A 151 14.45 12.82 7.87
N LEU A 152 13.96 11.58 7.96
CA LEU A 152 12.55 11.20 8.08
C LEU A 152 12.27 10.33 9.30
N THR A 153 13.02 10.53 10.39
CA THR A 153 12.95 9.71 11.62
C THR A 153 11.61 9.74 12.33
N THR A 154 10.67 10.60 11.93
CA THR A 154 9.29 10.67 12.45
C THR A 154 8.22 10.41 11.39
N ALA A 155 8.62 10.17 10.14
CA ALA A 155 7.69 10.03 9.02
C ALA A 155 6.92 8.71 9.11
N VAL A 156 5.60 8.80 9.08
CA VAL A 156 4.71 7.64 9.13
C VAL A 156 4.60 7.01 7.74
N THR A 157 4.42 5.70 7.71
CA THR A 157 4.47 4.92 6.47
C THR A 157 3.11 4.83 5.76
N THR A 158 2.91 3.90 4.83
CA THR A 158 1.63 3.61 4.16
C THR A 158 1.51 2.10 3.95
N HIS A 159 0.28 1.60 3.88
CA HIS A 159 -0.03 0.21 3.52
C HIS A 159 -0.62 0.05 2.12
N TYR A 160 -0.81 1.15 1.38
CA TYR A 160 -1.37 1.10 0.03
C TYR A 160 -0.38 1.66 -0.98
N TYR A 161 -0.09 0.85 -1.98
CA TYR A 161 0.95 1.10 -2.97
C TYR A 161 0.36 1.03 -4.38
N GLY A 162 0.78 1.94 -5.24
CA GLY A 162 0.41 1.90 -6.64
C GLY A 162 1.01 0.70 -7.37
N VAL A 163 0.33 0.23 -8.41
CA VAL A 163 0.82 -0.82 -9.29
C VAL A 163 1.53 -0.17 -10.47
N MET A 164 2.85 -0.38 -10.56
CA MET A 164 3.67 0.21 -11.64
C MET A 164 3.79 -0.69 -12.87
N GLY A 165 3.33 -1.94 -12.76
CA GLY A 165 3.29 -2.90 -13.87
C GLY A 165 3.74 -4.31 -13.45
N PRO A 166 3.77 -5.27 -14.40
CA PRO A 166 4.38 -6.57 -14.18
C PRO A 166 5.88 -6.42 -13.98
N GLY A 167 6.47 -7.30 -13.18
CA GLY A 167 7.91 -7.35 -12.98
C GLY A 167 8.53 -8.70 -13.29
N TYR A 168 9.84 -8.72 -13.37
CA TYR A 168 10.64 -9.90 -13.70
C TYR A 168 11.80 -10.03 -12.69
N PRO A 169 12.15 -11.25 -12.25
CA PRO A 169 13.19 -11.46 -11.23
C PRO A 169 14.62 -11.12 -11.70
N SER A 170 14.80 -10.76 -12.97
CA SER A 170 16.06 -10.28 -13.53
C SER A 170 15.85 -8.99 -14.33
N ASN A 171 16.91 -8.20 -14.47
CA ASN A 171 16.92 -6.91 -15.18
C ASN A 171 16.93 -7.10 -16.71
N LEU A 172 15.98 -7.88 -17.25
CA LEU A 172 15.82 -8.07 -18.70
C LEU A 172 14.96 -6.94 -19.27
N ASN A 173 15.39 -6.37 -20.39
CA ASN A 173 14.65 -5.34 -21.12
C ASN A 173 14.69 -5.60 -22.64
N PRO A 174 13.54 -5.84 -23.30
CA PRO A 174 12.22 -6.03 -22.70
C PRO A 174 12.17 -7.29 -21.82
N ALA A 175 11.31 -7.27 -20.81
CA ALA A 175 10.96 -8.46 -20.03
C ALA A 175 9.71 -9.11 -20.63
N ASN A 176 9.60 -10.43 -20.49
CA ASN A 176 8.50 -11.19 -21.08
C ASN A 176 7.94 -12.23 -20.10
N PHE A 177 6.64 -12.51 -20.20
CA PHE A 177 6.02 -13.71 -19.63
C PHE A 177 5.01 -14.27 -20.63
N VAL A 178 4.56 -15.51 -20.40
CA VAL A 178 3.55 -16.15 -21.25
C VAL A 178 2.26 -16.32 -20.44
N TYR A 179 1.16 -15.81 -20.97
CA TYR A 179 -0.17 -15.96 -20.40
C TYR A 179 -1.16 -16.43 -21.48
N ASN A 180 -1.88 -17.53 -21.23
CA ASN A 180 -2.81 -18.15 -22.18
C ASN A 180 -2.23 -18.33 -23.61
N GLY A 181 -0.96 -18.73 -23.72
CA GLY A 181 -0.29 -18.94 -25.00
C GLY A 181 0.15 -17.66 -25.72
N THR A 182 -0.09 -16.48 -25.14
CA THR A 182 0.36 -15.19 -25.65
C THR A 182 1.61 -14.74 -24.90
N THR A 183 2.66 -14.38 -25.65
CA THR A 183 3.84 -13.74 -25.07
C THR A 183 3.54 -12.28 -24.83
N VAL A 184 3.55 -11.87 -23.57
CA VAL A 184 3.43 -10.48 -23.16
C VAL A 184 4.84 -9.91 -23.00
N SER A 185 5.17 -8.88 -23.78
CA SER A 185 6.45 -8.17 -23.74
C SER A 185 6.25 -6.75 -23.23
N PHE A 186 7.06 -6.32 -22.27
CA PHE A 186 6.95 -4.98 -21.67
C PHE A 186 8.33 -4.36 -21.38
N PRO A 187 8.44 -3.02 -21.44
CA PRO A 187 9.64 -2.31 -21.00
C PRO A 187 9.87 -2.51 -19.49
N PHE A 188 11.09 -2.85 -19.12
CA PHE A 188 11.46 -3.09 -17.73
C PHE A 188 12.83 -2.51 -17.44
N GLY A 189 12.91 -1.62 -16.45
CA GLY A 189 14.06 -0.77 -16.20
C GLY A 189 14.94 -1.29 -15.08
N GLN A 190 16.26 -1.13 -15.20
CA GLN A 190 17.18 -1.47 -14.13
C GLN A 190 17.09 -0.42 -13.00
N GLY A 191 16.73 -0.84 -11.78
CA GLY A 191 16.64 0.06 -10.62
C GLY A 191 17.76 -0.06 -9.61
N GLY A 192 18.96 -0.41 -10.09
CA GLY A 192 20.17 -0.52 -9.26
C GLY A 192 19.95 -1.42 -8.04
N SER A 193 20.33 -0.93 -6.86
CA SER A 193 20.24 -1.67 -5.59
C SER A 193 18.85 -1.73 -4.96
N ASN A 194 17.75 -1.34 -5.65
CA ASN A 194 16.40 -1.37 -5.06
C ASN A 194 15.40 -2.21 -5.88
N GLY A 195 15.87 -2.97 -6.87
CA GLY A 195 15.01 -3.77 -7.75
C GLY A 195 14.53 -2.99 -8.96
N ALA A 196 13.98 -3.67 -9.94
CA ALA A 196 13.67 -3.08 -11.25
C ALA A 196 12.37 -2.26 -11.27
N TYR A 197 12.08 -1.58 -12.38
CA TYR A 197 10.87 -0.75 -12.54
C TYR A 197 10.10 -1.13 -13.80
N SER A 198 8.83 -1.42 -13.65
CA SER A 198 7.90 -1.48 -14.77
C SER A 198 7.34 -0.11 -15.12
N THR A 199 6.87 0.05 -16.36
CA THR A 199 6.36 1.32 -16.89
C THR A 199 4.98 1.23 -17.50
N VAL A 200 4.39 0.04 -17.47
CA VAL A 200 3.12 -0.28 -18.13
C VAL A 200 1.99 -0.54 -17.14
N GLY A 201 2.13 -0.13 -15.88
CA GLY A 201 1.04 -0.14 -14.90
C GLY A 201 0.31 1.20 -14.81
N MET A 202 -0.74 1.25 -13.99
CA MET A 202 -1.58 2.44 -13.85
C MET A 202 -0.91 3.59 -13.11
N LEU A 203 -0.03 3.28 -12.16
CA LEU A 203 0.72 4.27 -11.38
C LEU A 203 2.21 4.10 -11.65
N CYS A 204 2.69 4.84 -12.64
CA CYS A 204 4.05 4.72 -13.13
C CYS A 204 5.07 5.30 -12.15
N HIS A 205 6.22 4.64 -12.10
CA HIS A 205 7.46 5.27 -11.69
C HIS A 205 7.89 6.30 -12.74
N PHE A 206 8.50 7.41 -12.33
CA PHE A 206 9.08 8.38 -13.26
C PHE A 206 10.51 8.77 -12.87
N GLN A 207 11.43 8.63 -13.83
CA GLN A 207 12.82 9.05 -13.72
C GLN A 207 13.32 9.64 -15.05
N ASN A 208 13.76 10.90 -15.03
CA ASN A 208 14.23 11.61 -16.22
C ASN A 208 15.76 11.52 -16.36
N THR A 209 16.26 10.30 -16.58
CA THR A 209 17.69 10.03 -16.80
C THR A 209 17.88 9.37 -18.17
N SER A 210 18.98 9.70 -18.87
CA SER A 210 19.33 9.06 -20.15
C SER A 210 19.32 7.53 -20.04
N GLY A 211 18.55 6.86 -20.90
CA GLY A 211 18.38 5.39 -20.87
C GLY A 211 17.27 4.87 -19.93
N SER A 212 16.57 5.76 -19.22
CA SER A 212 15.40 5.40 -18.43
C SER A 212 14.26 4.91 -19.33
N VAL A 213 13.67 3.76 -18.97
CA VAL A 213 12.44 3.28 -19.62
C VAL A 213 11.19 4.02 -19.13
N THR A 214 11.30 4.74 -18.00
CA THR A 214 10.20 5.41 -17.29
C THR A 214 9.98 6.84 -17.78
N THR A 215 9.87 7.02 -19.10
CA THR A 215 9.77 8.35 -19.73
C THR A 215 8.37 8.97 -19.64
N ASN A 216 7.33 8.15 -19.47
CA ASN A 216 5.94 8.64 -19.38
C ASN A 216 5.52 8.84 -17.92
N ARG A 217 5.34 10.10 -17.53
CA ARG A 217 5.15 10.54 -16.14
C ARG A 217 3.75 10.24 -15.59
N THR A 218 2.76 10.10 -16.46
CA THR A 218 1.34 10.02 -16.09
C THR A 218 0.56 9.12 -17.05
N VAL A 219 -0.45 8.41 -16.55
CA VAL A 219 -1.33 7.52 -17.33
C VAL A 219 -2.72 8.13 -17.42
N LYS A 220 -3.36 8.07 -18.59
CA LYS A 220 -4.77 8.44 -18.76
C LYS A 220 -5.63 7.20 -18.61
N LEU A 221 -6.82 7.31 -18.03
CA LEU A 221 -7.73 6.16 -17.97
C LEU A 221 -8.09 5.65 -19.38
N THR A 222 -8.13 6.54 -20.38
CA THR A 222 -8.37 6.18 -21.78
C THR A 222 -7.22 5.44 -22.44
N SER A 223 -6.01 5.42 -21.86
CA SER A 223 -4.88 4.62 -22.38
C SER A 223 -4.83 3.21 -21.81
N VAL A 224 -5.78 2.83 -20.95
CA VAL A 224 -5.89 1.48 -20.38
C VAL A 224 -6.70 0.61 -21.34
N THR A 225 -6.04 0.06 -22.35
CA THR A 225 -6.67 -0.75 -23.40
C THR A 225 -7.01 -2.17 -22.95
N ASP A 226 -6.36 -2.67 -21.90
CA ASP A 226 -6.66 -4.00 -21.32
C ASP A 226 -7.96 -4.00 -20.48
N GLY A 227 -8.59 -2.82 -20.34
CA GLY A 227 -9.86 -2.61 -19.65
C GLY A 227 -9.67 -2.21 -18.18
N THR A 228 -10.21 -1.06 -17.81
CA THR A 228 -10.04 -0.50 -16.45
C THR A 228 -10.56 -1.42 -15.34
N SER A 229 -11.59 -2.23 -15.59
CA SER A 229 -12.09 -3.20 -14.61
C SER A 229 -11.17 -4.40 -14.38
N ASN A 230 -10.23 -4.65 -15.30
CA ASN A 230 -9.31 -5.78 -15.29
C ASN A 230 -7.86 -5.37 -15.00
N THR A 231 -7.58 -4.09 -14.87
CA THR A 231 -6.24 -3.61 -14.51
C THR A 231 -6.15 -3.25 -13.04
N LEU A 232 -5.10 -3.71 -12.35
CA LEU A 232 -4.78 -3.36 -10.98
C LEU A 232 -4.26 -1.91 -10.91
N MET A 233 -4.82 -1.12 -10.00
CA MET A 233 -4.41 0.28 -9.79
C MET A 233 -3.60 0.46 -8.51
N VAL A 234 -4.17 0.03 -7.37
CA VAL A 234 -3.57 0.17 -6.04
C VAL A 234 -3.71 -1.15 -5.30
N GLY A 235 -2.61 -1.65 -4.75
CA GLY A 235 -2.58 -2.88 -3.98
C GLY A 235 -2.23 -2.65 -2.52
N GLU A 236 -2.67 -3.58 -1.70
CA GLU A 236 -2.36 -3.60 -0.28
C GLU A 236 -0.98 -4.24 -0.01
N ILE A 237 -0.23 -3.62 0.89
CA ILE A 237 0.95 -4.17 1.56
C ILE A 237 0.76 -3.91 3.06
N SER A 238 0.15 -4.85 3.77
CA SER A 238 -0.15 -4.76 5.21
C SER A 238 0.36 -5.98 6.00
N VAL A 239 1.42 -6.61 5.51
CA VAL A 239 2.03 -7.80 6.11
C VAL A 239 2.78 -7.50 7.40
N ASN A 240 2.89 -8.50 8.28
CA ASN A 240 3.81 -8.45 9.41
C ASN A 240 5.23 -8.64 8.89
N MET A 241 6.12 -7.73 9.29
CA MET A 241 7.54 -7.83 8.95
C MET A 241 8.29 -8.68 9.98
N PRO A 242 9.34 -9.39 9.56
CA PRO A 242 10.31 -9.94 10.51
C PRO A 242 10.90 -8.81 11.37
N GLY A 243 11.18 -9.09 12.65
CA GLY A 243 11.36 -8.10 13.72
C GLY A 243 12.51 -7.07 13.59
N ASN A 244 13.24 -7.03 12.46
CA ASN A 244 14.26 -6.02 12.23
C ASN A 244 13.63 -4.73 11.69
N LEU A 245 13.57 -3.69 12.54
CA LEU A 245 13.00 -2.39 12.19
C LEU A 245 13.93 -1.48 11.38
N THR A 246 15.21 -1.86 11.18
CA THR A 246 16.19 -1.05 10.44
C THR A 246 16.02 -1.20 8.93
N TYR A 247 15.57 -2.38 8.46
CA TYR A 247 15.45 -2.70 7.03
C TYR A 247 14.06 -3.24 6.70
N HIS A 248 13.05 -2.38 6.87
CA HIS A 248 11.67 -2.73 6.56
C HIS A 248 11.26 -2.29 5.15
N GLN A 249 10.19 -2.88 4.62
CA GLN A 249 9.59 -2.59 3.30
C GLN A 249 8.65 -1.37 3.23
N TYR A 250 8.19 -0.84 4.36
CA TYR A 250 7.29 0.33 4.36
C TYR A 250 8.05 1.64 4.14
N ARG A 251 7.40 2.62 3.51
CA ARG A 251 7.98 3.95 3.23
C ARG A 251 7.00 5.04 3.57
N SER A 252 7.54 6.23 3.83
CA SER A 252 6.72 7.40 4.10
C SER A 252 5.69 7.60 2.99
N TRP A 253 4.45 7.97 3.35
CA TRP A 253 3.43 8.30 2.35
C TRP A 253 3.83 9.50 1.47
N THR A 254 4.81 10.31 1.90
CA THR A 254 5.36 11.42 1.09
C THR A 254 6.42 10.98 0.08
N ARG A 255 7.03 9.79 0.25
CA ARG A 255 8.21 9.36 -0.52
C ARG A 255 7.81 8.89 -1.92
N GLY A 256 8.23 9.64 -2.95
CA GLY A 256 8.16 9.24 -4.35
C GLY A 256 9.25 8.21 -4.67
N ASN A 257 10.34 8.64 -5.31
CA ASN A 257 11.48 7.80 -5.63
C ASN A 257 12.78 8.31 -4.99
N ASN A 258 13.53 7.41 -4.36
CA ASN A 258 14.89 7.67 -3.87
C ASN A 258 15.75 6.42 -4.10
N GLY A 259 16.14 6.21 -5.36
CA GLY A 259 16.84 5.02 -5.83
C GLY A 259 15.96 3.78 -5.96
N GLY A 260 14.69 3.86 -5.56
CA GLY A 260 13.64 2.85 -5.52
C GLY A 260 12.28 3.52 -5.31
N SER A 261 11.21 2.93 -5.85
CA SER A 261 9.84 3.45 -5.76
C SER A 261 9.27 3.26 -4.35
N GLY A 262 9.08 4.37 -3.64
CA GLY A 262 8.56 4.40 -2.27
C GLY A 262 7.05 4.28 -2.15
N SER A 263 6.30 4.50 -3.23
CA SER A 263 4.83 4.55 -3.22
C SER A 263 4.17 3.58 -4.20
N CYS A 264 4.95 2.90 -5.05
CA CYS A 264 4.47 1.92 -6.03
C CYS A 264 5.33 0.65 -6.02
N LYS A 265 4.78 -0.50 -6.43
CA LYS A 265 5.48 -1.79 -6.59
C LYS A 265 5.19 -2.48 -7.92
N ASN A 266 6.13 -3.32 -8.35
CA ASN A 266 5.93 -4.25 -9.45
C ASN A 266 5.08 -5.44 -8.97
N VAL A 267 4.41 -6.09 -9.91
CA VAL A 267 3.93 -7.47 -9.72
C VAL A 267 5.02 -8.43 -10.19
N THR A 268 5.99 -8.71 -9.32
CA THR A 268 7.09 -9.66 -9.59
C THR A 268 6.82 -11.02 -8.98
N ASN A 269 6.23 -11.03 -7.78
CA ASN A 269 6.06 -12.19 -6.92
C ASN A 269 4.59 -12.40 -6.55
N ALA A 270 4.23 -13.64 -6.21
CA ALA A 270 2.89 -14.00 -5.74
C ALA A 270 2.55 -13.25 -4.44
N ILE A 271 1.26 -13.02 -4.20
CA ILE A 271 0.78 -12.30 -3.01
C ILE A 271 1.26 -13.01 -1.74
N ASN A 272 1.71 -12.25 -0.74
CA ASN A 272 2.23 -12.76 0.54
C ASN A 272 3.49 -13.66 0.43
N SER A 273 4.23 -13.66 -0.68
CA SER A 273 5.36 -14.58 -0.85
C SER A 273 6.75 -13.98 -0.62
N THR A 274 6.93 -12.67 -0.77
CA THR A 274 8.27 -12.05 -0.79
C THR A 274 8.29 -10.73 -0.03
N VAL A 275 9.12 -10.67 1.01
CA VAL A 275 9.39 -9.46 1.79
C VAL A 275 10.72 -8.82 1.40
N TYR A 276 10.92 -7.57 1.81
CA TYR A 276 12.18 -6.86 1.57
C TYR A 276 13.38 -7.55 2.22
N ASN A 277 14.46 -7.73 1.46
CA ASN A 277 15.68 -8.41 1.90
C ASN A 277 16.77 -7.47 2.46
N GLY A 278 16.49 -6.16 2.55
CA GLY A 278 17.46 -5.16 2.97
C GLY A 278 18.35 -4.60 1.85
N SER A 279 18.16 -5.04 0.60
CA SER A 279 19.02 -4.73 -0.54
C SER A 279 18.18 -4.58 -1.82
N ASN A 280 18.41 -5.44 -2.82
CA ASN A 280 18.05 -5.24 -4.23
C ASN A 280 16.65 -5.66 -4.65
N ASN A 281 15.74 -5.99 -3.75
CA ASN A 281 14.39 -6.45 -4.11
C ASN A 281 13.27 -5.48 -3.73
N PHE A 282 13.59 -4.24 -3.36
CA PHE A 282 12.60 -3.31 -2.78
C PHE A 282 11.37 -3.06 -3.67
N ASN A 283 11.52 -2.92 -4.97
CA ASN A 283 10.40 -2.73 -5.91
C ASN A 283 9.69 -4.05 -6.27
N ASP A 284 10.35 -5.17 -6.01
CA ASP A 284 9.94 -6.52 -6.40
C ASP A 284 9.34 -7.32 -5.23
N ILE A 285 9.17 -6.70 -4.05
CA ILE A 285 8.42 -7.31 -2.95
C ILE A 285 6.98 -7.61 -3.38
N SER A 286 6.39 -8.63 -2.79
CA SER A 286 5.01 -8.99 -3.08
C SER A 286 4.04 -7.97 -2.45
N PHE A 287 2.96 -7.67 -3.18
CA PHE A 287 1.74 -7.23 -2.53
C PHE A 287 1.27 -8.27 -1.51
N GLY A 288 0.52 -7.86 -0.48
CA GLY A 288 0.21 -8.77 0.61
C GLY A 288 -0.57 -8.13 1.75
N SER A 289 -1.25 -8.97 2.53
CA SER A 289 -1.96 -8.54 3.71
C SER A 289 -1.96 -9.61 4.80
N GLN A 290 -2.30 -9.21 6.02
CA GLN A 290 -2.57 -10.14 7.12
C GLN A 290 -3.95 -10.79 7.05
N HIS A 291 -4.78 -10.40 6.09
CA HIS A 291 -6.06 -11.06 5.86
C HIS A 291 -5.82 -12.51 5.42
N THR A 292 -6.69 -13.41 5.86
CA THR A 292 -6.60 -14.82 5.47
C THR A 292 -6.72 -14.99 3.96
N GLY A 293 -5.68 -15.56 3.34
CA GLY A 293 -5.73 -16.10 1.98
C GLY A 293 -5.48 -15.14 0.83
N GLY A 294 -5.02 -13.89 1.06
CA GLY A 294 -4.83 -12.94 -0.04
C GLY A 294 -4.65 -11.49 0.38
N ALA A 295 -4.92 -10.56 -0.55
CA ALA A 295 -4.85 -9.12 -0.34
C ALA A 295 -5.92 -8.38 -1.15
N ASN A 296 -6.27 -7.17 -0.72
CA ASN A 296 -7.21 -6.33 -1.46
C ASN A 296 -6.48 -5.46 -2.49
N PHE A 297 -7.16 -5.22 -3.61
CA PHE A 297 -6.70 -4.33 -4.68
C PHE A 297 -7.85 -3.45 -5.15
N ALA A 298 -7.55 -2.18 -5.41
CA ALA A 298 -8.40 -1.32 -6.21
C ALA A 298 -8.04 -1.52 -7.69
N MET A 299 -9.07 -1.71 -8.51
CA MET A 299 -8.97 -1.85 -9.97
C MET A 299 -9.02 -0.46 -10.63
N GLY A 300 -8.69 -0.41 -11.91
CA GLY A 300 -8.70 0.79 -12.74
C GLY A 300 -10.04 1.52 -12.78
N ASP A 301 -11.15 0.79 -12.68
CA ASP A 301 -12.52 1.33 -12.61
C ASP A 301 -12.92 1.81 -11.19
N GLY A 302 -12.00 1.73 -10.23
CA GLY A 302 -12.23 2.08 -8.84
C GLY A 302 -13.04 1.03 -8.06
N SER A 303 -13.35 -0.12 -8.63
CA SER A 303 -13.87 -1.27 -7.87
C SER A 303 -12.78 -1.88 -7.00
N VAL A 304 -13.17 -2.58 -5.93
CA VAL A 304 -12.22 -3.27 -5.04
C VAL A 304 -12.44 -4.77 -5.16
N ARG A 305 -11.34 -5.52 -5.24
CA ARG A 305 -11.33 -6.98 -5.35
C ARG A 305 -10.38 -7.54 -4.31
N PHE A 306 -10.78 -8.66 -3.71
CA PHE A 306 -9.85 -9.47 -2.92
C PHE A 306 -9.28 -10.56 -3.82
N ILE A 307 -7.96 -10.60 -3.94
CA ILE A 307 -7.26 -11.55 -4.81
C ILE A 307 -6.61 -12.62 -3.93
N ASN A 308 -6.88 -13.89 -4.26
CA ASN A 308 -6.36 -15.04 -3.52
C ASN A 308 -4.83 -15.14 -3.71
N GLN A 309 -4.10 -15.50 -2.65
CA GLN A 309 -2.65 -15.65 -2.73
C GLN A 309 -2.16 -16.79 -3.64
N ASN A 310 -3.03 -17.76 -3.93
CA ASN A 310 -2.77 -18.85 -4.86
C ASN A 310 -3.17 -18.52 -6.30
N THR A 311 -3.56 -17.27 -6.59
CA THR A 311 -3.81 -16.83 -7.97
C THR A 311 -2.55 -17.05 -8.81
N ASP A 312 -2.73 -17.55 -10.03
CA ASP A 312 -1.62 -17.74 -10.97
C ASP A 312 -0.83 -16.43 -11.13
N LEU A 313 0.50 -16.52 -11.03
CA LEU A 313 1.35 -15.34 -11.05
C LEU A 313 1.32 -14.64 -12.42
N ASN A 314 1.19 -15.39 -13.52
CA ASN A 314 1.12 -14.79 -14.84
C ASN A 314 -0.23 -14.10 -15.06
N LEU A 315 -1.33 -14.61 -14.50
CA LEU A 315 -2.59 -13.88 -14.40
C LEU A 315 -2.41 -12.59 -13.60
N LEU A 316 -1.77 -12.63 -12.43
CA LEU A 316 -1.56 -11.42 -11.62
C LEU A 316 -0.71 -10.37 -12.35
N LYS A 317 0.31 -10.81 -13.10
CA LYS A 317 1.13 -9.95 -13.97
C LYS A 317 0.33 -9.37 -15.13
N ALA A 318 -0.53 -10.18 -15.74
CA ALA A 318 -1.42 -9.75 -16.81
C ALA A 318 -2.47 -8.73 -16.34
N LEU A 319 -2.90 -8.79 -15.08
CA LEU A 319 -3.76 -7.75 -14.50
C LEU A 319 -2.98 -6.48 -14.16
N ALA A 320 -1.64 -6.50 -14.16
CA ALA A 320 -0.82 -5.35 -13.79
C ALA A 320 -0.47 -4.43 -14.96
N THR A 321 -0.77 -4.84 -16.20
CA THR A 321 -0.51 -4.11 -17.44
C THR A 321 -1.72 -3.26 -17.84
N ILE A 322 -1.46 -2.14 -18.54
CA ILE A 322 -2.50 -1.26 -19.08
C ILE A 322 -2.75 -1.46 -20.57
N SER A 323 -1.78 -2.02 -21.30
CA SER A 323 -1.81 -2.07 -22.76
C SER A 323 -0.99 -3.20 -23.38
N SER A 324 -0.94 -4.37 -22.74
CA SER A 324 -0.12 -5.48 -23.21
C SER A 324 -0.90 -6.47 -24.11
N GLY A 325 -2.21 -6.26 -24.29
CA GLY A 325 -3.03 -6.94 -25.30
C GLY A 325 -3.55 -8.32 -24.88
N GLU A 326 -3.24 -8.76 -23.66
CA GLU A 326 -3.80 -9.94 -23.04
C GLU A 326 -5.18 -9.67 -22.43
N VAL A 327 -6.10 -10.61 -22.64
CA VAL A 327 -7.41 -10.55 -21.97
C VAL A 327 -7.29 -11.30 -20.64
N ALA A 328 -6.99 -10.58 -19.57
CA ALA A 328 -6.95 -11.11 -18.21
C ALA A 328 -8.24 -10.75 -17.45
N SER A 329 -8.75 -11.70 -16.66
CA SER A 329 -9.91 -11.48 -15.78
C SER A 329 -9.83 -12.37 -14.55
N LEU A 330 -10.27 -11.83 -13.41
CA LEU A 330 -10.53 -12.57 -12.18
C LEU A 330 -11.96 -13.13 -12.27
N ASN A 331 -12.15 -14.23 -13.01
CA ASN A 331 -13.43 -14.95 -13.04
C ASN A 331 -13.63 -15.77 -11.77
#